data_AF-F0WC47-F1
#
_entry.id   AF-F0WC47-F1
#
_cell.length_a   1.000
_cell.length_b   1.000
_cell.length_c   1.000
_cell.angle_alpha   90.00
_cell.angle_beta   90.00
_cell.angle_gamma   90.00
#
_symmetry.space_group_name_H-M   'P 1'
#
loop_
_entity.id
_entity.type
_entity.pdbx_description
1 polymer ?
#
loop_
_entity_poly.entity_id
_entity_poly.type
_entity_poly.pdbx_seq_one_letter_code
_entity_poly.pdbx_strand_id
1 'polypeptide(L)'
;MITSVKKCSKNWQWTDGCPFENQIIDKIEAVRTLNTIYEDIALRADPISLHIMKNRIVSCIPQMNDAVHRVDCMFKLACIVHHLKIHAINSPRNALLIQPRPCTRYLREFFSKLQCELELVRSGSVDHNLVRTYWKNTCGHDHRYHVNSWKLKKVFSVRNKLQEASFKKLHNRKILWHGNRNNKWIQILRSGLQVQTVSAGNRGIYFADRASKSLGFTTKLASSDEHNALILLCEVSLGRIHESSHMTATQFTQSTCDSLLMRGRQYADPKLNVVDRFGAEWPLGPSMLEPSNSMMESEYVIFDGNQAKMRYLLWLHVG
;
A
#
# COMPACT_ATOMS: atom_id res chain seq x y z
N MET A 1 -22.29 13.62 7.96
CA MET A 1 -22.10 14.28 9.27
C MET A 1 -21.19 13.40 10.12
N ILE A 2 -19.97 13.75 10.52
CA ILE A 2 -19.18 14.97 10.36
C ILE A 2 -18.34 14.88 9.08
N THR A 3 -18.74 15.64 8.08
CA THR A 3 -17.94 15.93 6.89
C THR A 3 -16.98 17.05 7.26
N SER A 4 -15.71 16.73 7.59
CA SER A 4 -14.69 17.77 7.57
C SER A 4 -14.42 18.12 6.10
N VAL A 5 -15.15 19.11 5.58
CA VAL A 5 -14.91 19.72 4.27
C VAL A 5 -13.56 20.45 4.22
N LYS A 6 -12.86 20.57 5.35
CA LYS A 6 -11.46 20.99 5.39
C LYS A 6 -10.55 19.82 5.00
N LYS A 7 -9.89 19.94 3.84
CA LYS A 7 -8.71 19.13 3.46
C LYS A 7 -7.78 19.07 4.68
N CYS A 8 -7.59 17.88 5.25
CA CYS A 8 -6.54 17.65 6.23
C CYS A 8 -5.22 18.07 5.58
N SER A 9 -4.56 19.11 6.11
CA SER A 9 -3.29 19.59 5.57
C SER A 9 -2.28 18.45 5.66
N LYS A 10 -1.73 18.06 4.50
CA LYS A 10 -0.86 16.87 4.36
C LYS A 10 0.46 16.97 5.13
N ASN A 11 0.76 18.11 5.73
CA ASN A 11 2.01 18.40 6.41
C ASN A 11 1.69 18.89 7.82
N TRP A 12 1.71 18.00 8.80
CA TRP A 12 1.94 18.42 10.18
C TRP A 12 3.44 18.68 10.31
N GLN A 13 3.82 19.94 10.39
CA GLN A 13 5.18 20.37 10.72
C GLN A 13 5.09 21.23 11.96
N TRP A 14 5.93 20.94 12.95
CA TRP A 14 6.12 21.80 14.10
C TRP A 14 6.81 23.07 13.60
N THR A 15 6.29 24.24 14.00
CA THR A 15 6.80 25.53 13.51
C THR A 15 8.23 25.79 14.00
N ASP A 16 8.63 25.22 15.13
CA ASP A 16 9.87 25.55 15.84
C ASP A 16 10.61 24.30 16.34
N GLY A 17 10.74 23.27 15.50
CA GLY A 17 11.36 21.99 15.87
C GLY A 17 10.44 21.09 16.71
N CYS A 18 10.84 19.83 16.95
CA CYS A 18 10.03 18.91 17.73
C CYS A 18 10.04 19.33 19.22
N PRO A 19 8.89 19.67 19.84
CA PRO A 19 8.86 20.19 21.22
C PRO A 19 9.31 19.14 22.26
N PHE A 20 9.51 17.88 21.85
CA PHE A 20 9.80 16.75 22.73
C PHE A 20 11.30 16.45 22.87
N GLU A 21 12.14 17.11 22.08
CA GLU A 21 13.53 16.70 21.88
C GLU A 21 14.46 17.05 23.05
N ASN A 22 14.08 17.96 23.95
CA ASN A 22 14.94 18.41 25.08
C ASN A 22 14.19 18.88 26.36
N GLN A 23 12.98 18.38 26.66
CA GLN A 23 12.12 19.01 27.69
C GLN A 23 11.72 18.15 28.91
N ILE A 24 11.55 18.84 30.05
CA ILE A 24 11.09 18.33 31.36
C ILE A 24 9.55 18.18 31.33
N ILE A 25 9.06 17.21 30.56
CA ILE A 25 7.65 16.80 30.58
C ILE A 25 7.61 15.38 31.14
N ASP A 26 6.66 15.07 32.01
CA ASP A 26 6.36 13.67 32.35
C ASP A 26 5.73 13.00 31.11
N LYS A 27 6.61 12.47 30.25
CA LYS A 27 6.23 11.83 28.99
C LYS A 27 5.33 10.60 29.24
N ILE A 28 5.44 9.95 30.39
CA ILE A 28 4.62 8.79 30.75
C ILE A 28 3.19 9.25 31.07
N GLU A 29 3.05 10.28 31.89
CA GLU A 29 1.74 10.82 32.24
C GLU A 29 1.05 11.51 31.06
N ALA A 30 1.81 12.16 30.19
CA ALA A 30 1.31 12.67 28.92
C ALA A 30 0.76 11.55 28.03
N VAL A 31 1.49 10.43 27.87
CA VAL A 31 0.99 9.29 27.08
C VAL A 31 -0.26 8.67 27.71
N ARG A 32 -0.32 8.53 29.04
CA ARG A 32 -1.54 8.04 29.74
C ARG A 32 -2.73 8.96 29.50
N THR A 33 -2.54 10.25 29.73
CA THR A 33 -3.57 11.28 29.54
C THR A 33 -4.09 11.29 28.12
N LEU A 34 -3.20 11.22 27.12
CA LEU A 34 -3.58 11.17 25.71
C LEU A 34 -4.36 9.89 25.34
N ASN A 35 -4.02 8.74 25.94
CA ASN A 35 -4.79 7.51 25.74
C ASN A 35 -6.19 7.59 26.37
N THR A 36 -6.35 8.24 27.53
CA THR A 36 -7.67 8.46 28.14
C THR A 36 -8.52 9.43 27.31
N ILE A 37 -7.93 10.55 26.87
CA ILE A 37 -8.56 11.50 25.94
C ILE A 37 -9.05 10.78 24.68
N TYR A 38 -8.29 9.80 24.21
CA TYR A 38 -8.63 9.01 23.05
C TYR A 38 -9.83 8.09 23.27
N GLU A 39 -9.90 7.41 24.41
CA GLU A 39 -11.06 6.58 24.80
C GLU A 39 -12.34 7.44 24.91
N ASP A 40 -12.23 8.63 25.49
CA ASP A 40 -13.36 9.56 25.67
C ASP A 40 -13.93 10.07 24.33
N ILE A 41 -13.06 10.47 23.39
CA ILE A 41 -13.48 10.95 22.06
C ILE A 41 -14.08 9.83 21.22
N ALA A 42 -13.52 8.62 21.34
CA ALA A 42 -14.07 7.47 20.65
C ALA A 42 -15.51 7.20 21.12
N LEU A 43 -15.80 7.37 22.41
CA LEU A 43 -17.12 7.10 22.99
C LEU A 43 -18.13 8.25 22.77
N ARG A 44 -17.68 9.50 22.68
CA ARG A 44 -18.55 10.70 22.59
C ARG A 44 -18.01 11.68 21.55
N ALA A 45 -18.46 11.52 20.30
CA ALA A 45 -18.05 12.40 19.20
C ALA A 45 -18.94 13.65 19.13
N ASP A 46 -18.77 14.58 20.06
CA ASP A 46 -19.47 15.87 20.06
C ASP A 46 -18.50 17.07 20.29
N PRO A 47 -18.89 18.31 19.94
CA PRO A 47 -18.03 19.49 20.04
C PRO A 47 -17.51 19.80 21.45
N ILE A 48 -18.24 19.44 22.50
CA ILE A 48 -17.83 19.65 23.90
C ILE A 48 -16.68 18.69 24.24
N SER A 49 -16.78 17.43 23.79
CA SER A 49 -15.72 16.43 23.94
C SER A 49 -14.40 16.83 23.25
N LEU A 50 -14.49 17.53 22.11
CA LEU A 50 -13.33 18.11 21.40
C LEU A 50 -12.66 19.25 22.18
N HIS A 51 -13.44 20.14 22.81
CA HIS A 51 -12.89 21.22 23.62
C HIS A 51 -12.20 20.70 24.88
N ILE A 52 -12.83 19.75 25.57
CA ILE A 52 -12.27 19.07 26.75
C ILE A 52 -10.97 18.34 26.39
N MET A 53 -10.92 17.64 25.24
CA MET A 53 -9.70 17.03 24.73
C MET A 53 -8.57 18.05 24.60
N LYS A 54 -8.81 19.16 23.89
CA LYS A 54 -7.77 20.17 23.64
C LYS A 54 -7.20 20.73 24.94
N ASN A 55 -8.06 21.05 25.91
CA ASN A 55 -7.62 21.55 27.21
C ASN A 55 -6.75 20.51 27.95
N ARG A 56 -7.11 19.23 27.88
CA ARG A 56 -6.32 18.16 28.51
C ARG A 56 -4.99 17.90 27.78
N ILE A 57 -4.94 18.02 26.44
CA ILE A 57 -3.69 17.95 25.68
C ILE A 57 -2.75 19.07 26.12
N VAL A 58 -3.22 20.32 26.20
CA VAL A 58 -2.39 21.45 26.67
C VAL A 58 -2.00 21.25 28.13
N SER A 59 -2.88 20.71 28.97
CA SER A 59 -2.54 20.45 30.38
C SER A 59 -1.39 19.44 30.52
N CYS A 60 -1.35 18.39 29.68
CA CYS A 60 -0.28 17.40 29.74
C CYS A 60 0.95 17.75 28.88
N ILE A 61 0.77 18.64 27.89
CA ILE A 61 1.81 19.12 26.97
C ILE A 61 1.60 20.62 26.75
N PRO A 62 2.01 21.48 27.71
CA PRO A 62 1.75 22.93 27.66
C PRO A 62 2.25 23.61 26.37
N GLN A 63 3.30 23.07 25.76
CA GLN A 63 3.91 23.53 24.51
C GLN A 63 2.96 23.39 23.31
N MET A 64 1.94 22.57 23.42
CA MET A 64 0.93 22.44 22.38
C MET A 64 -0.08 23.58 22.39
N ASN A 65 -0.06 24.52 23.34
CA ASN A 65 -1.06 25.60 23.43
C ASN A 65 -1.29 26.30 22.09
N ASP A 66 -0.22 26.60 21.34
CA ASP A 66 -0.28 27.33 20.07
C ASP A 66 -0.61 26.45 18.84
N ALA A 67 -0.73 25.13 19.03
CA ALA A 67 -1.00 24.17 17.97
C ALA A 67 -2.21 23.26 18.25
N VAL A 68 -2.71 23.21 19.49
CA VAL A 68 -3.76 22.28 19.93
C VAL A 68 -5.08 22.55 19.21
N HIS A 69 -5.33 23.80 18.85
CA HIS A 69 -6.51 24.19 18.09
C HIS A 69 -6.56 23.49 16.71
N ARG A 70 -5.40 23.11 16.16
CA ARG A 70 -5.24 22.37 14.89
C ARG A 70 -5.51 20.86 15.04
N VAL A 71 -5.60 20.33 16.27
CA VAL A 71 -5.97 18.95 16.57
C VAL A 71 -7.50 18.82 16.49
N ASP A 72 -7.98 18.54 15.29
CA ASP A 72 -9.41 18.52 14.94
C ASP A 72 -9.95 17.11 14.67
N CYS A 73 -9.09 16.09 14.74
CA CYS A 73 -9.44 14.70 14.49
C CYS A 73 -8.52 13.74 15.24
N MET A 74 -9.03 12.52 15.45
CA MET A 74 -8.30 11.44 16.13
C MET A 74 -6.99 11.06 15.43
N PHE A 75 -6.87 11.31 14.12
CA PHE A 75 -5.64 11.06 13.37
C PHE A 75 -4.48 11.94 13.86
N LYS A 76 -4.71 13.24 13.99
CA LYS A 76 -3.69 14.18 14.49
C LYS A 76 -3.29 13.87 15.93
N LEU A 77 -4.26 13.45 16.76
CA LEU A 77 -4.00 12.96 18.11
C LEU A 77 -3.10 11.71 18.12
N ALA A 78 -3.38 10.75 17.24
CA ALA A 78 -2.56 9.54 17.11
C ALA A 78 -1.11 9.83 16.67
N CYS A 79 -0.91 10.81 15.78
CA CYS A 79 0.42 11.29 15.41
C CYS A 79 1.18 11.83 16.64
N ILE A 80 0.54 12.66 17.46
CA ILE A 80 1.14 13.22 18.68
C ILE A 80 1.55 12.10 19.64
N VAL A 81 0.66 11.13 19.90
CA VAL A 81 0.96 9.96 20.75
C VAL A 81 2.14 9.15 20.22
N HIS A 82 2.21 8.93 18.90
CA HIS A 82 3.31 8.19 18.27
C HIS A 82 4.65 8.91 18.44
N HIS A 83 4.69 10.21 18.16
CA HIS A 83 5.91 11.02 18.34
C HIS A 83 6.36 11.04 19.81
N LEU A 84 5.44 11.19 20.75
CA LEU A 84 5.75 11.14 22.18
C LEU A 84 6.34 9.79 22.59
N LYS A 85 5.80 8.68 22.09
CA LYS A 85 6.35 7.34 22.37
C LYS A 85 7.79 7.22 21.89
N ILE A 86 8.09 7.68 20.67
CA ILE A 86 9.46 7.68 20.13
C ILE A 86 10.41 8.48 21.03
N HIS A 87 10.01 9.69 21.45
CA HIS A 87 10.87 10.54 22.28
C HIS A 87 10.86 10.21 23.78
N ALA A 88 9.95 9.35 24.26
CA ALA A 88 9.93 8.84 25.63
C ALA A 88 10.89 7.66 25.84
N ILE A 89 11.18 6.91 24.79
CA ILE A 89 12.01 5.69 24.83
C ILE A 89 13.51 5.99 25.05
N ASN A 90 13.94 7.25 24.84
CA ASN A 90 15.34 7.66 25.06
C ASN A 90 15.76 7.79 26.55
N SER A 91 14.91 7.40 27.52
CA SER A 91 15.30 7.34 28.93
C SER A 91 15.49 5.88 29.38
N PRO A 92 16.75 5.42 29.63
CA PRO A 92 17.08 4.00 29.75
C PRO A 92 16.57 3.32 31.04
N ARG A 93 15.81 4.01 31.89
CA ARG A 93 15.35 3.46 33.18
C ARG A 93 13.88 3.05 33.27
N ASN A 94 13.07 3.31 32.25
CA ASN A 94 11.68 2.88 32.27
C ASN A 94 11.22 2.42 30.89
N ALA A 95 11.69 1.24 30.48
CA ALA A 95 10.92 0.37 29.59
C ALA A 95 9.66 -0.11 30.33
N LEU A 96 8.80 0.84 30.73
CA LEU A 96 7.51 0.57 31.31
C LEU A 96 6.68 -0.10 30.23
N LEU A 97 6.12 -1.24 30.61
CA LEU A 97 5.10 -2.03 29.94
C LEU A 97 3.90 -1.14 29.57
N ILE A 98 4.03 -0.30 28.55
CA ILE A 98 2.88 0.24 27.83
C ILE A 98 2.34 -0.95 27.07
N GLN A 99 1.50 -1.74 27.73
CA GLN A 99 0.68 -2.76 27.09
C GLN A 99 0.02 -2.08 25.88
N PRO A 100 0.35 -2.48 24.65
CA PRO A 100 -0.28 -1.91 23.47
C PRO A 100 -1.75 -2.32 23.52
N ARG A 101 -2.61 -1.51 24.12
CA ARG A 101 -4.06 -1.67 23.95
C ARG A 101 -4.31 -1.43 22.46
N PRO A 102 -4.73 -2.46 21.70
CA PRO A 102 -5.00 -2.26 20.30
C PRO A 102 -6.18 -1.29 20.23
N CYS A 103 -5.96 -0.10 19.66
CA CYS A 103 -7.04 0.83 19.31
C CYS A 103 -7.84 0.26 18.13
N THR A 104 -8.48 -0.89 18.36
CA THR A 104 -9.28 -1.65 17.40
C THR A 104 -10.33 -0.76 16.73
N ARG A 105 -10.88 0.21 17.47
CA ARG A 105 -11.87 1.17 16.96
C ARG A 105 -11.31 2.14 15.93
N TYR A 106 -10.13 2.71 16.13
CA TYR A 106 -9.50 3.59 15.13
C TYR A 106 -9.03 2.87 13.90
N LEU A 107 -8.43 1.69 14.07
CA LEU A 107 -8.07 0.88 12.91
C LEU A 107 -9.33 0.56 12.12
N ARG A 108 -10.42 0.16 12.77
CA ARG A 108 -11.73 -0.03 12.10
C ARG A 108 -12.22 1.23 11.38
N GLU A 109 -12.16 2.41 11.99
CA GLU A 109 -12.57 3.67 11.36
C GLU A 109 -11.64 4.11 10.21
N PHE A 110 -10.34 3.81 10.30
CA PHE A 110 -9.39 4.08 9.24
C PHE A 110 -9.64 3.15 8.05
N PHE A 111 -9.74 1.85 8.30
CA PHE A 111 -10.02 0.85 7.27
C PHE A 111 -11.41 1.07 6.63
N SER A 112 -12.42 1.50 7.40
CA SER A 112 -13.74 1.83 6.82
C SER A 112 -13.68 2.98 5.81
N LYS A 113 -12.76 3.94 6.00
CA LYS A 113 -12.52 5.05 5.08
C LYS A 113 -11.71 4.68 3.84
N LEU A 114 -11.02 3.53 3.82
CA LEU A 114 -10.29 3.07 2.65
C LEU A 114 -11.22 2.59 1.53
N GLN A 115 -12.49 2.30 1.81
CA GLN A 115 -13.42 1.71 0.82
C GLN A 115 -12.84 0.44 0.16
N CYS A 116 -11.99 -0.25 0.90
CA CYS A 116 -11.18 -1.36 0.45
C CYS A 116 -11.15 -2.42 1.55
N GLU A 117 -11.73 -3.57 1.23
CA GLU A 117 -11.80 -4.71 2.13
C GLU A 117 -10.51 -5.52 1.97
N LEU A 118 -9.88 -5.84 3.10
CA LEU A 118 -8.66 -6.64 3.19
C LEU A 118 -8.91 -7.81 4.11
N GLU A 119 -8.87 -9.02 3.57
CA GLU A 119 -9.11 -10.24 4.33
C GLU A 119 -7.90 -11.16 4.21
N LEU A 120 -7.49 -11.77 5.32
CA LEU A 120 -6.36 -12.69 5.31
C LEU A 120 -6.75 -13.95 4.52
N VAL A 121 -5.98 -14.27 3.47
CA VAL A 121 -6.21 -15.50 2.70
C VAL A 121 -5.70 -16.67 3.51
N ARG A 122 -6.57 -17.64 3.79
CA ARG A 122 -6.25 -18.82 4.60
C ARG A 122 -5.13 -19.63 3.93
N SER A 123 -4.08 -19.94 4.69
CA SER A 123 -3.02 -20.86 4.26
C SER A 123 -3.59 -22.20 3.78
N GLY A 124 -3.11 -22.66 2.62
CA GLY A 124 -3.54 -23.91 1.99
C GLY A 124 -4.87 -23.85 1.23
N SER A 125 -5.56 -22.69 1.20
CA SER A 125 -6.67 -22.49 0.26
C SER A 125 -6.19 -22.48 -1.20
N VAL A 126 -7.11 -22.68 -2.14
CA VAL A 126 -6.83 -22.62 -3.59
C VAL A 126 -6.19 -21.28 -3.97
N ASP A 127 -6.79 -20.16 -3.53
CA ASP A 127 -6.28 -18.82 -3.82
C ASP A 127 -4.88 -18.60 -3.22
N HIS A 128 -4.65 -19.05 -1.98
CA HIS A 128 -3.32 -18.98 -1.36
C HIS A 128 -2.27 -19.81 -2.12
N ASN A 129 -2.63 -21.00 -2.59
CA ASN A 129 -1.72 -21.89 -3.31
C ASN A 129 -1.36 -21.34 -4.69
N LEU A 130 -2.33 -20.72 -5.40
CA LEU A 130 -2.06 -20.00 -6.65
C LEU A 130 -1.06 -18.86 -6.44
N VAL A 131 -1.33 -17.98 -5.47
CA VAL A 131 -0.42 -16.85 -5.15
C VAL A 131 0.97 -17.36 -4.74
N ARG A 132 1.04 -18.37 -3.88
CA ARG A 132 2.32 -18.93 -3.41
C ARG A 132 3.12 -19.56 -4.54
N THR A 133 2.46 -20.28 -5.45
CA THR A 133 3.12 -20.90 -6.60
C THR A 133 3.61 -19.84 -7.57
N TYR A 134 2.78 -18.85 -7.87
CA TYR A 134 3.15 -17.75 -8.75
C TYR A 134 4.32 -16.93 -8.19
N TRP A 135 4.29 -16.64 -6.89
CA TRP A 135 5.41 -16.00 -6.18
C TRP A 135 6.69 -16.83 -6.31
N LYS A 136 6.66 -18.12 -5.94
CA LYS A 136 7.84 -19.01 -6.00
C LYS A 136 8.44 -19.08 -7.40
N ASN A 137 7.59 -19.19 -8.42
CA ASN A 137 8.04 -19.34 -9.81
C ASN A 137 8.67 -18.05 -10.34
N THR A 138 8.31 -16.88 -9.79
CA THR A 138 8.60 -15.59 -10.44
C THR A 138 9.28 -14.54 -9.58
N CYS A 139 9.49 -14.76 -8.27
CA CYS A 139 10.24 -13.83 -7.44
C CYS A 139 11.72 -13.77 -7.82
N GLY A 140 12.23 -14.78 -8.54
CA GLY A 140 13.53 -14.81 -9.21
C GLY A 140 14.62 -15.60 -8.46
N HIS A 141 15.69 -15.91 -9.21
CA HIS A 141 17.01 -16.35 -8.73
C HIS A 141 18.12 -15.40 -9.24
N ASP A 142 17.75 -14.28 -9.90
CA ASP A 142 18.71 -13.40 -10.56
C ASP A 142 19.52 -12.57 -9.55
N HIS A 143 20.84 -12.63 -9.66
CA HIS A 143 21.83 -12.11 -8.70
C HIS A 143 21.78 -10.58 -8.54
N ARG A 144 21.10 -9.86 -9.44
CA ARG A 144 21.04 -8.38 -9.45
C ARG A 144 20.06 -7.76 -8.46
N TYR A 145 19.10 -8.52 -7.93
CA TYR A 145 18.01 -7.97 -7.09
C TYR A 145 17.97 -8.52 -5.66
N HIS A 146 19.04 -9.17 -5.20
CA HIS A 146 19.13 -9.74 -3.84
C HIS A 146 17.88 -10.54 -3.45
N VAL A 147 17.35 -11.37 -4.36
CA VAL A 147 16.03 -12.03 -4.19
C VAL A 147 15.96 -12.91 -2.94
N ASN A 148 17.09 -13.49 -2.51
CA ASN A 148 17.19 -14.27 -1.26
C ASN A 148 16.83 -13.48 0.00
N SER A 149 16.68 -12.15 -0.09
CA SER A 149 16.15 -11.30 0.97
C SER A 149 14.62 -11.31 1.05
N TRP A 150 13.87 -11.55 -0.03
CA TRP A 150 12.41 -11.37 -0.02
C TRP A 150 11.66 -12.64 0.40
N LYS A 151 10.95 -12.57 1.53
CA LYS A 151 10.14 -13.67 2.06
C LYS A 151 8.67 -13.30 2.12
N LEU A 152 7.81 -14.10 1.51
CA LEU A 152 6.36 -13.97 1.62
C LEU A 152 5.91 -14.29 3.05
N LYS A 153 5.33 -13.31 3.76
CA LYS A 153 4.78 -13.46 5.11
C LYS A 153 3.28 -13.78 5.09
N LYS A 154 2.49 -12.90 4.46
CA LYS A 154 1.02 -13.01 4.45
C LYS A 154 0.45 -12.60 3.10
N VAL A 155 -0.69 -13.16 2.75
CA VAL A 155 -1.48 -12.80 1.56
C VAL A 155 -2.83 -12.29 2.04
N PHE A 156 -3.24 -11.13 1.56
CA PHE A 156 -4.57 -10.57 1.80
C PHE A 156 -5.33 -10.50 0.49
N SER A 157 -6.58 -10.95 0.46
CA SER A 157 -7.48 -10.66 -0.65
C SER A 157 -7.93 -9.20 -0.54
N VAL A 158 -8.01 -8.54 -1.69
CA VAL A 158 -8.33 -7.12 -1.79
C VAL A 158 -9.64 -6.97 -2.56
N ARG A 159 -10.59 -6.24 -1.99
CA ARG A 159 -11.81 -5.82 -2.70
C ARG A 159 -12.00 -4.33 -2.53
N ASN A 160 -11.60 -3.56 -3.54
CA ASN A 160 -11.87 -2.12 -3.59
C ASN A 160 -13.21 -1.88 -4.31
N LYS A 161 -14.16 -1.23 -3.62
CA LYS A 161 -15.53 -1.06 -4.13
C LYS A 161 -15.61 -0.22 -5.40
N LEU A 162 -14.73 0.78 -5.53
CA LEU A 162 -14.68 1.64 -6.72
C LEU A 162 -14.20 0.84 -7.93
N GLN A 163 -13.12 0.07 -7.76
CA GLN A 163 -12.61 -0.77 -8.83
C GLN A 163 -13.60 -1.86 -9.24
N GLU A 164 -14.28 -2.52 -8.30
CA GLU A 164 -15.31 -3.52 -8.65
C GLU A 164 -16.46 -2.91 -9.47
N ALA A 165 -16.87 -1.69 -9.17
CA ALA A 165 -17.94 -1.01 -9.91
C ALA A 165 -17.50 -0.52 -11.29
N SER A 166 -16.24 -0.10 -11.45
CA SER A 166 -15.74 0.51 -12.70
C SER A 166 -14.92 -0.43 -13.58
N PHE A 167 -14.66 -1.67 -13.14
CA PHE A 167 -13.77 -2.59 -13.84
C PHE A 167 -14.27 -2.93 -15.25
N LYS A 168 -13.49 -2.53 -16.26
CA LYS A 168 -13.71 -2.85 -17.66
C LYS A 168 -13.30 -4.30 -17.92
N LYS A 169 -14.28 -5.19 -17.97
CA LYS A 169 -14.07 -6.62 -18.21
C LYS A 169 -13.88 -6.93 -19.70
N LEU A 170 -12.72 -6.52 -20.25
CA LEU A 170 -12.32 -6.92 -21.60
C LEU A 170 -11.93 -8.42 -21.63
N HIS A 171 -11.70 -8.93 -22.84
CA HIS A 171 -11.05 -10.23 -23.03
C HIS A 171 -9.57 -10.16 -22.62
N ASN A 172 -8.89 -11.32 -22.60
CA ASN A 172 -7.47 -11.42 -22.26
C ASN A 172 -7.15 -10.83 -20.87
N ARG A 173 -7.82 -11.36 -19.84
CA ARG A 173 -7.60 -10.93 -18.45
C ARG A 173 -6.48 -11.75 -17.84
N LYS A 174 -5.46 -11.09 -17.28
CA LYS A 174 -4.32 -11.74 -16.65
C LYS A 174 -4.12 -11.29 -15.21
N ILE A 175 -3.58 -12.17 -14.37
CA ILE A 175 -3.12 -11.84 -13.03
C ILE A 175 -1.64 -11.43 -13.09
N LEU A 176 -1.37 -10.15 -12.82
CA LEU A 176 -0.04 -9.55 -12.99
C LEU A 176 0.42 -8.82 -11.74
N TRP A 177 1.75 -8.76 -11.56
CA TRP A 177 2.42 -8.10 -10.45
C TRP A 177 2.48 -6.59 -10.64
N HIS A 178 2.31 -5.85 -9.53
CA HIS A 178 2.51 -4.41 -9.48
C HIS A 178 3.26 -4.04 -8.18
N GLY A 179 4.47 -3.51 -8.34
CA GLY A 179 5.27 -2.96 -7.24
C GLY A 179 5.15 -1.44 -7.15
N ASN A 180 5.27 -0.89 -5.93
CA ASN A 180 5.23 0.55 -5.73
C ASN A 180 6.03 1.01 -4.50
N ARG A 181 6.30 2.31 -4.44
CA ARG A 181 6.93 2.96 -3.29
C ARG A 181 5.96 2.99 -2.10
N ASN A 182 6.52 2.87 -0.91
CA ASN A 182 5.75 2.77 0.35
C ASN A 182 4.72 3.90 0.52
N ASN A 183 5.08 5.14 0.20
CA ASN A 183 4.20 6.31 0.37
C ASN A 183 2.96 6.33 -0.54
N LYS A 184 2.78 5.34 -1.43
CA LYS A 184 1.63 5.26 -2.35
C LYS A 184 0.55 4.29 -1.90
N TRP A 185 0.82 3.35 -0.99
CA TRP A 185 -0.10 2.25 -0.70
C TRP A 185 -1.47 2.68 -0.19
N ILE A 186 -1.53 3.64 0.74
CA ILE A 186 -2.81 4.16 1.25
C ILE A 186 -3.65 4.80 0.14
N GLN A 187 -3.00 5.51 -0.79
CA GLN A 187 -3.69 6.10 -1.93
C GLN A 187 -4.20 5.00 -2.86
N ILE A 188 -3.35 4.04 -3.26
CA ILE A 188 -3.72 2.94 -4.15
C ILE A 188 -4.87 2.12 -3.56
N LEU A 189 -4.78 1.76 -2.28
CA LEU A 189 -5.84 1.00 -1.61
C LEU A 189 -7.15 1.77 -1.57
N ARG A 190 -7.12 3.09 -1.44
CA ARG A 190 -8.32 3.93 -1.35
C ARG A 190 -8.95 4.22 -2.70
N SER A 191 -8.17 4.71 -3.66
CA SER A 191 -8.67 5.22 -4.95
C SER A 191 -8.54 4.22 -6.11
N GLY A 192 -7.94 3.06 -5.88
CA GLY A 192 -7.53 2.15 -6.95
C GLY A 192 -6.28 2.65 -7.68
N LEU A 193 -5.88 1.88 -8.71
CA LEU A 193 -4.76 2.22 -9.59
C LEU A 193 -5.18 3.32 -10.56
N GLN A 194 -4.40 4.40 -10.63
CA GLN A 194 -4.68 5.56 -11.47
C GLN A 194 -3.52 5.84 -12.41
N VAL A 195 -3.85 6.19 -13.66
CA VAL A 195 -2.88 6.70 -14.63
C VAL A 195 -2.39 8.07 -14.16
N GLN A 196 -1.08 8.27 -14.13
CA GLN A 196 -0.51 9.55 -13.72
C GLN A 196 -0.73 10.59 -14.83
N THR A 197 -1.32 11.73 -14.46
CA THR A 197 -1.70 12.80 -15.41
C THR A 197 -0.57 13.77 -15.76
N VAL A 198 0.58 13.74 -15.06
CA VAL A 198 1.54 14.86 -15.05
C VAL A 198 2.95 14.51 -15.57
N SER A 199 3.15 13.40 -16.30
CA SER A 199 4.49 13.10 -16.84
C SER A 199 4.48 12.85 -18.34
N ALA A 200 5.37 13.53 -19.07
CA ALA A 200 5.60 13.37 -20.50
C ALA A 200 6.22 12.00 -20.89
N GLY A 201 6.42 11.09 -19.92
CA GLY A 201 7.20 9.86 -20.09
C GLY A 201 6.47 8.55 -19.76
N ASN A 202 5.56 8.52 -18.77
CA ASN A 202 4.91 7.28 -18.33
C ASN A 202 3.39 7.45 -18.33
N ARG A 203 2.78 7.20 -19.48
CA ARG A 203 1.34 7.43 -19.73
C ARG A 203 0.42 6.30 -19.28
N GLY A 204 0.93 5.29 -18.57
CA GLY A 204 0.17 4.10 -18.23
C GLY A 204 0.47 3.54 -16.84
N ILE A 205 -0.24 2.47 -16.51
CA ILE A 205 -0.02 1.66 -15.32
C ILE A 205 0.71 0.40 -15.77
N TYR A 206 1.86 0.14 -15.14
CA TYR A 206 2.79 -0.91 -15.53
C TYR A 206 2.62 -2.13 -14.64
N PHE A 207 2.66 -3.29 -15.25
CA PHE A 207 2.60 -4.60 -14.61
C PHE A 207 3.64 -5.53 -15.20
N ALA A 208 3.96 -6.59 -14.46
CA ALA A 208 4.85 -7.65 -14.93
C ALA A 208 4.23 -9.03 -14.68
N ASP A 209 4.57 -9.99 -15.55
CA ASP A 209 4.30 -11.41 -15.31
C ASP A 209 5.32 -12.06 -14.35
N ARG A 210 6.36 -11.30 -13.97
CA ARG A 210 7.34 -11.73 -12.97
C ARG A 210 7.39 -10.83 -11.75
N ALA A 211 7.40 -11.43 -10.56
CA ALA A 211 7.52 -10.70 -9.31
C ALA A 211 8.88 -9.99 -9.18
N SER A 212 9.98 -10.59 -9.63
CA SER A 212 11.33 -9.96 -9.61
C SER A 212 11.34 -8.56 -10.23
N LYS A 213 10.75 -8.39 -11.43
CA LYS A 213 10.62 -7.07 -12.07
C LYS A 213 9.90 -6.06 -11.19
N SER A 214 8.75 -6.45 -10.64
CA SER A 214 7.92 -5.58 -9.80
C SER A 214 8.58 -5.27 -8.44
N LEU A 215 9.37 -6.19 -7.90
CA LEU A 215 10.13 -5.96 -6.67
C LEU A 215 11.19 -4.85 -6.84
N GLY A 216 11.75 -4.67 -8.04
CA GLY A 216 12.65 -3.56 -8.35
C GLY A 216 12.03 -2.16 -8.13
N PHE A 217 10.69 -2.05 -8.11
CA PHE A 217 9.96 -0.81 -7.84
C PHE A 217 9.40 -0.72 -6.41
N THR A 218 9.60 -1.78 -5.61
CA THR A 218 9.05 -1.91 -4.27
C THR A 218 10.05 -1.42 -3.23
N THR A 219 9.63 -0.50 -2.35
CA THR A 219 10.49 0.01 -1.27
C THR A 219 10.04 -0.51 0.10
N LYS A 220 10.98 -0.63 1.04
CA LYS A 220 10.68 -0.96 2.45
C LYS A 220 9.67 0.02 3.06
N LEU A 221 8.84 -0.47 3.97
CA LEU A 221 7.92 0.36 4.75
C LEU A 221 8.74 1.20 5.74
N ALA A 222 8.40 2.49 5.86
CA ALA A 222 9.15 3.48 6.64
C ALA A 222 9.02 3.29 8.15
N SER A 223 8.03 2.52 8.61
CA SER A 223 7.70 2.31 10.02
C SER A 223 8.00 0.88 10.43
N SER A 224 9.26 0.58 10.78
CA SER A 224 9.66 -0.39 11.82
C SER A 224 11.14 -0.78 11.64
N ASP A 225 11.75 -1.18 12.75
CA ASP A 225 12.97 -2.01 12.79
C ASP A 225 12.80 -3.34 12.01
N GLU A 226 11.59 -3.65 11.53
CA GLU A 226 11.33 -4.78 10.67
C GLU A 226 11.35 -4.37 9.20
N HIS A 227 12.29 -4.94 8.47
CA HIS A 227 12.37 -4.85 7.03
C HIS A 227 11.14 -5.48 6.34
N ASN A 228 10.06 -4.72 6.21
CA ASN A 228 8.79 -5.16 5.62
C ASN A 228 8.50 -4.39 4.32
N ALA A 229 7.74 -5.00 3.43
CA ALA A 229 7.34 -4.41 2.16
C ALA A 229 6.00 -4.99 1.66
N LEU A 230 5.41 -4.34 0.67
CA LEU A 230 4.14 -4.75 0.05
C LEU A 230 4.29 -4.87 -1.47
N ILE A 231 3.57 -5.81 -2.06
CA ILE A 231 3.43 -5.93 -3.52
C ILE A 231 1.99 -6.36 -3.86
N LEU A 232 1.47 -5.93 -5.00
CA LEU A 232 0.11 -6.25 -5.45
C LEU A 232 0.11 -7.31 -6.57
N LEU A 233 -0.93 -8.13 -6.55
CA LEU A 233 -1.44 -8.86 -7.71
C LEU A 233 -2.77 -8.25 -8.15
N CYS A 234 -2.86 -7.94 -9.43
CA CYS A 234 -4.03 -7.31 -10.03
C CYS A 234 -4.59 -8.18 -11.15
N GLU A 235 -5.92 -8.21 -11.28
CA GLU A 235 -6.58 -8.67 -12.50
C GLU A 235 -6.59 -7.53 -13.50
N VAL A 236 -5.92 -7.74 -14.63
CA VAL A 236 -5.70 -6.74 -15.68
C VAL A 236 -6.37 -7.20 -16.97
N SER A 237 -7.35 -6.42 -17.44
CA SER A 237 -8.06 -6.59 -18.71
C SER A 237 -7.26 -5.99 -19.86
N LEU A 238 -6.42 -6.81 -20.49
CA LEU A 238 -5.49 -6.36 -21.53
C LEU A 238 -6.18 -6.12 -22.88
N GLY A 239 -7.31 -6.79 -23.14
CA GLY A 239 -8.00 -6.69 -24.42
C GLY A 239 -7.08 -7.03 -25.60
N ARG A 240 -7.19 -6.24 -26.67
CA ARG A 240 -6.28 -6.32 -27.82
C ARG A 240 -4.92 -5.75 -27.40
N ILE A 241 -3.91 -6.60 -27.42
CA ILE A 241 -2.53 -6.22 -27.10
C ILE A 241 -1.84 -5.76 -28.37
N HIS A 242 -1.17 -4.60 -28.31
CA HIS A 242 -0.08 -4.31 -29.23
C HIS A 242 1.21 -4.84 -28.64
N GLU A 243 1.88 -5.76 -29.32
CA GLU A 243 3.14 -6.31 -28.88
C GLU A 243 4.30 -5.60 -29.60
N SER A 244 5.29 -5.13 -28.85
CA SER A 244 6.46 -4.46 -29.43
C SER A 244 7.72 -4.67 -28.59
N SER A 245 8.83 -4.97 -29.26
CA SER A 245 10.18 -5.03 -28.68
C SER A 245 10.91 -3.68 -28.65
N HIS A 246 10.37 -2.66 -29.34
CA HIS A 246 11.06 -1.39 -29.60
C HIS A 246 10.26 -0.15 -29.21
N MET A 247 8.94 -0.28 -29.02
CA MET A 247 8.06 0.84 -28.75
C MET A 247 7.92 1.10 -27.25
N THR A 248 8.03 2.36 -26.85
CA THR A 248 7.78 2.78 -25.46
C THR A 248 6.32 3.18 -25.26
N ALA A 249 5.85 3.22 -24.00
CA ALA A 249 4.49 3.66 -23.68
C ALA A 249 4.19 5.10 -24.13
N THR A 250 5.20 5.95 -24.34
CA THR A 250 5.02 7.29 -24.91
C THR A 250 4.71 7.26 -26.40
N GLN A 251 4.91 6.17 -27.12
CA GLN A 251 4.59 6.07 -28.54
C GLN A 251 3.19 5.45 -28.77
N PHE A 252 2.54 4.96 -27.72
CA PHE A 252 1.26 4.23 -27.78
C PHE A 252 -0.01 5.08 -28.02
N THR A 253 0.11 6.33 -28.50
CA THR A 253 -1.07 7.22 -28.66
C THR A 253 -1.93 6.98 -29.90
N GLN A 254 -1.49 6.13 -30.83
CA GLN A 254 -2.15 5.94 -32.14
C GLN A 254 -2.62 4.51 -32.39
N SER A 255 -2.78 3.69 -31.35
CA SER A 255 -3.12 2.28 -31.51
C SER A 255 -4.64 2.04 -31.44
N THR A 256 -5.12 1.08 -32.23
CA THR A 256 -6.46 0.48 -32.08
C THR A 256 -6.51 -0.56 -30.95
N CYS A 257 -5.43 -0.70 -30.17
CA CYS A 257 -5.25 -1.70 -29.14
C CYS A 257 -5.58 -1.13 -27.75
N ASP A 258 -5.94 -2.02 -26.83
CA ASP A 258 -6.38 -1.67 -25.48
C ASP A 258 -5.21 -1.68 -24.47
N SER A 259 -4.08 -2.30 -24.83
CA SER A 259 -2.85 -2.33 -24.01
C SER A 259 -1.59 -2.55 -24.85
N LEU A 260 -0.43 -2.33 -24.21
CA LEU A 260 0.90 -2.56 -24.76
C LEU A 260 1.59 -3.71 -24.01
N LEU A 261 2.20 -4.63 -24.75
CA LEU A 261 3.11 -5.65 -24.22
C LEU A 261 4.50 -5.44 -24.79
N MET A 262 5.47 -5.23 -23.89
CA MET A 262 6.88 -5.34 -24.21
C MET A 262 7.36 -6.71 -23.73
N ARG A 263 7.48 -7.67 -24.64
CA ARG A 263 7.75 -9.07 -24.29
C ARG A 263 9.20 -9.25 -23.82
N GLY A 264 9.35 -9.92 -22.68
CA GLY A 264 10.65 -10.30 -22.15
C GLY A 264 11.22 -11.55 -22.80
N ARG A 265 12.51 -11.80 -22.59
CA ARG A 265 13.15 -13.07 -22.94
C ARG A 265 12.50 -14.22 -22.18
N GLN A 266 12.19 -14.03 -20.91
CA GLN A 266 11.63 -15.07 -20.05
C GLN A 266 10.16 -14.80 -19.75
N TYR A 267 9.30 -15.75 -20.07
CA TYR A 267 7.86 -15.67 -19.81
C TYR A 267 7.28 -17.09 -19.61
N ALA A 268 6.09 -17.20 -19.03
CA ALA A 268 5.40 -18.48 -18.87
C ALA A 268 4.74 -18.91 -20.19
N ASP A 269 4.79 -20.20 -20.53
CA ASP A 269 4.06 -20.75 -21.68
C ASP A 269 2.56 -20.43 -21.60
N PRO A 270 2.03 -19.57 -22.50
CA PRO A 270 0.63 -19.19 -22.47
C PRO A 270 -0.35 -20.37 -22.61
N LYS A 271 0.06 -21.47 -23.26
CA LYS A 271 -0.79 -22.64 -23.50
C LYS A 271 -1.06 -23.46 -22.23
N LEU A 272 -0.16 -23.36 -21.26
CA LEU A 272 -0.20 -24.11 -20.01
C LEU A 272 -0.46 -23.22 -18.80
N ASN A 273 -0.93 -22.00 -19.04
CA ASN A 273 -1.37 -21.11 -17.99
C ASN A 273 -2.69 -21.56 -17.37
N VAL A 274 -2.90 -21.20 -16.11
CA VAL A 274 -4.07 -21.61 -15.33
C VAL A 274 -5.10 -20.50 -15.36
N VAL A 275 -6.37 -20.82 -15.64
CA VAL A 275 -7.47 -19.86 -15.57
C VAL A 275 -8.23 -20.05 -14.26
N ASP A 276 -8.43 -18.98 -13.49
CA ASP A 276 -9.18 -19.05 -12.23
C ASP A 276 -10.70 -19.07 -12.42
N ARG A 277 -11.43 -19.26 -11.31
CA ARG A 277 -12.90 -19.25 -11.29
C ARG A 277 -13.55 -17.95 -11.77
N PHE A 278 -12.78 -16.87 -11.88
CA PHE A 278 -13.23 -15.56 -12.37
C PHE A 278 -12.86 -15.34 -13.85
N GLY A 279 -12.23 -16.32 -14.49
CA GLY A 279 -11.80 -16.28 -15.88
C GLY A 279 -10.55 -15.44 -16.11
N ALA A 280 -9.74 -15.19 -15.07
CA ALA A 280 -8.46 -14.52 -15.20
C ALA A 280 -7.34 -15.56 -15.31
N GLU A 281 -6.44 -15.34 -16.28
CA GLU A 281 -5.30 -16.22 -16.54
C GLU A 281 -4.12 -15.90 -15.62
N TRP A 282 -3.56 -16.92 -14.99
CA TRP A 282 -2.35 -16.88 -14.18
C TRP A 282 -1.18 -17.42 -15.01
N PRO A 283 -0.08 -16.66 -15.18
CA PRO A 283 1.08 -17.10 -15.93
C PRO A 283 1.93 -18.08 -15.11
N LEU A 284 1.40 -19.30 -14.98
CA LEU A 284 1.93 -20.41 -14.20
C LEU A 284 2.49 -21.55 -15.07
N GLY A 285 2.41 -21.43 -16.40
CA GLY A 285 3.01 -22.38 -17.32
C GLY A 285 4.53 -22.49 -17.15
N PRO A 286 5.15 -23.55 -17.71
CA PRO A 286 6.60 -23.70 -17.72
C PRO A 286 7.30 -22.45 -18.26
N SER A 287 8.47 -22.13 -17.70
CA SER A 287 9.25 -20.98 -18.18
C SER A 287 9.78 -21.25 -19.58
N MET A 288 9.49 -20.34 -20.50
CA MET A 288 10.07 -20.30 -21.84
C MET A 288 11.15 -19.22 -21.92
N LEU A 289 12.04 -19.34 -22.90
CA LEU A 289 13.13 -18.40 -23.14
C LEU A 289 13.18 -18.03 -24.64
N GLU A 290 13.09 -16.75 -24.94
CA GLU A 290 13.25 -16.17 -26.28
C GLU A 290 14.43 -15.18 -26.31
N PRO A 291 15.62 -15.61 -26.73
CA PRO A 291 16.84 -14.80 -26.64
C PRO A 291 16.82 -13.51 -27.46
N SER A 292 15.99 -13.44 -28.50
CA SER A 292 15.90 -12.30 -29.42
C SER A 292 15.34 -11.03 -28.78
N ASN A 293 14.59 -11.13 -27.69
CA ASN A 293 14.03 -9.98 -26.99
C ASN A 293 15.12 -9.16 -26.26
N SER A 294 14.93 -7.84 -26.17
CA SER A 294 15.92 -6.92 -25.58
C SER A 294 15.92 -6.94 -24.05
N MET A 295 14.76 -7.16 -23.42
CA MET A 295 14.58 -7.16 -21.97
C MET A 295 14.36 -8.55 -21.40
N MET A 296 14.81 -8.81 -20.17
CA MET A 296 14.68 -10.15 -19.55
C MET A 296 13.24 -10.53 -19.23
N GLU A 297 12.44 -9.59 -18.74
CA GLU A 297 11.12 -9.83 -18.15
C GLU A 297 10.09 -8.92 -18.82
N SER A 298 8.90 -9.45 -19.06
CA SER A 298 7.85 -8.72 -19.81
C SER A 298 7.27 -7.56 -19.04
N GLU A 299 6.76 -6.56 -19.75
CA GLU A 299 5.95 -5.47 -19.21
C GLU A 299 4.63 -5.34 -19.94
N TYR A 300 3.57 -5.22 -19.15
CA TYR A 300 2.21 -5.00 -19.61
C TYR A 300 1.80 -3.60 -19.17
N VAL A 301 1.33 -2.78 -20.10
CA VAL A 301 0.95 -1.39 -19.83
C VAL A 301 -0.49 -1.15 -20.27
N ILE A 302 -1.31 -0.65 -19.33
CA ILE A 302 -2.66 -0.17 -19.60
C ILE A 302 -2.71 1.35 -19.47
N PHE A 303 -3.62 1.97 -20.19
CA PHE A 303 -3.77 3.44 -20.27
C PHE A 303 -5.09 3.92 -19.68
N ASP A 304 -5.89 3.01 -19.13
CA ASP A 304 -7.09 3.29 -18.34
C ASP A 304 -7.02 2.51 -17.02
N GLY A 305 -7.15 3.22 -15.89
CA GLY A 305 -7.16 2.61 -14.55
C GLY A 305 -8.30 1.61 -14.34
N ASN A 306 -9.39 1.73 -15.09
CA ASN A 306 -10.51 0.81 -15.04
C ASN A 306 -10.22 -0.54 -15.69
N GLN A 307 -9.12 -0.70 -16.44
CA GLN A 307 -8.68 -1.99 -16.96
C GLN A 307 -7.98 -2.85 -15.89
N ALA A 308 -7.80 -2.38 -14.66
CA ALA A 308 -7.20 -3.18 -13.60
C ALA A 308 -7.96 -3.08 -12.28
N LYS A 309 -8.05 -4.21 -11.58
CA LYS A 309 -8.50 -4.26 -10.19
C LYS A 309 -7.56 -5.07 -9.32
N MET A 310 -7.35 -4.61 -8.08
CA MET A 310 -6.54 -5.33 -7.11
C MET A 310 -7.25 -6.64 -6.72
N ARG A 311 -6.48 -7.73 -6.62
CA ARG A 311 -6.99 -9.04 -6.17
C ARG A 311 -6.31 -9.50 -4.89
N TYR A 312 -4.98 -9.35 -4.82
CA TYR A 312 -4.21 -9.74 -3.64
C TYR A 312 -3.14 -8.71 -3.29
N LEU A 313 -2.95 -8.47 -1.99
CA LEU A 313 -1.86 -7.70 -1.42
C LEU A 313 -0.97 -8.65 -0.62
N LEU A 314 0.31 -8.71 -0.97
CA LEU A 314 1.27 -9.57 -0.31
C LEU A 314 2.09 -8.74 0.67
N TRP A 315 2.18 -9.21 1.91
CA TRP A 315 3.13 -8.71 2.90
C TRP A 315 4.41 -9.53 2.78
N LEU A 316 5.50 -8.82 2.49
CA LEU A 316 6.84 -9.36 2.37
C LEU A 316 7.74 -8.92 3.52
N HIS A 317 8.71 -9.77 3.84
CA HIS A 317 9.89 -9.40 4.63
C HIS A 317 11.09 -9.30 3.70
N VAL A 318 12.00 -8.37 3.99
CA VAL A 318 13.23 -8.14 3.24
C VAL A 318 14.40 -8.43 4.18
N GLY A 319 15.17 -9.47 3.91
CA GLY A 319 16.33 -9.89 4.69
C GLY A 319 17.50 -8.92 4.64
#